data_AF-A0A9J6CWV0-F1
#
_entry.id   AF-A0A9J6CWV0-F1
#
_cell.length_a   1.000
_cell.length_b   1.000
_cell.length_c   1.000
_cell.angle_alpha   90.00
_cell.angle_beta   90.00
_cell.angle_gamma   90.00
#
_symmetry.space_group_name_H-M   'P 1'
#
loop_
_entity.id
_entity.type
_entity.pdbx_description
1 polymer ?
#
loop_
_entity_poly.entity_id
_entity_poly.type
_entity_poly.pdbx_seq_one_letter_code
_entity_poly.pdbx_strand_id
1 'polypeptide(L)'
;MRLGSRTALVVVPGRAPLFLRCQNTGRIRRDCRVPRCAGCRAFGQEQVACTRSYASAANRATNADHTELLMDEEETERAAASEAAVEAYHAVATSEKRWTHLTNTQTII
;
A
#
# COMPACT_ATOMS: atom_id res chain seq x y z
N MET A 1 7.09 18.56 -6.26
CA MET A 1 7.68 17.47 -7.07
C MET A 1 6.74 16.27 -6.96
N ARG A 2 6.00 15.93 -8.02
CA ARG A 2 5.08 14.78 -8.02
C ARG A 2 5.81 13.59 -8.63
N LEU A 3 6.20 12.63 -7.80
CA LEU A 3 6.58 11.32 -8.30
C LEU A 3 5.28 10.59 -8.62
N GLY A 4 5.09 10.17 -9.88
CA GLY A 4 3.92 9.37 -10.28
C GLY A 4 3.82 8.09 -9.45
N SER A 5 2.68 7.41 -9.52
CA SER A 5 2.28 6.19 -8.78
C SER A 5 3.16 4.95 -8.99
N ARG A 6 4.42 5.12 -9.35
CA ARG A 6 5.42 4.10 -9.55
C ARG A 6 6.48 4.21 -8.46
N THR A 7 6.80 3.10 -7.82
CA THR A 7 7.87 3.01 -6.81
C THR A 7 9.16 3.64 -7.36
N ALA A 8 9.61 4.73 -6.73
CA ALA A 8 10.81 5.45 -7.10
C ALA A 8 11.92 5.18 -6.09
N LEU A 9 13.12 4.88 -6.59
CA LEU A 9 14.31 4.75 -5.75
C LEU A 9 14.80 6.16 -5.39
N VAL A 10 14.64 6.54 -4.11
CA VAL A 10 15.12 7.83 -3.60
C VAL A 10 16.57 7.68 -3.15
N VAL A 11 17.47 8.48 -3.74
CA VAL A 11 18.85 8.59 -3.25
C VAL A 11 18.86 9.62 -2.13
N VAL A 12 19.09 9.17 -0.90
CA VAL A 12 19.23 10.04 0.27
C VAL A 12 20.68 10.54 0.34
N PRO A 13 20.92 11.87 0.34
CA PRO A 13 22.27 12.42 0.51
C PRO A 13 22.94 11.86 1.77
N GLY A 14 24.23 11.52 1.68
CA GLY A 14 24.99 10.97 2.81
C GLY A 14 24.79 9.47 3.08
N ARG A 15 23.90 8.77 2.36
CA ARG A 15 23.80 7.31 2.39
C ARG A 15 24.27 6.71 1.07
N ALA A 16 25.21 5.75 1.16
CA ALA A 16 25.65 5.03 -0.02
C ALA A 16 24.48 4.22 -0.62
N PRO A 17 24.24 4.31 -1.95
CA PRO A 17 23.17 3.56 -2.58
C PRO A 17 23.39 2.06 -2.43
N LEU A 18 22.30 1.34 -2.15
CA LEU A 18 22.31 -0.12 -2.08
C LEU A 18 22.13 -0.70 -3.48
N PHE A 19 22.97 -1.67 -3.83
CA PHE A 19 22.76 -2.44 -5.04
C PHE A 19 21.68 -3.50 -4.79
N LEU A 20 20.50 -3.31 -5.38
CA LEU A 20 19.30 -4.13 -5.10
C LEU A 20 19.52 -5.64 -5.26
N ARG A 21 20.45 -6.07 -6.11
CA ARG A 21 20.72 -7.51 -6.31
C ARG A 21 21.29 -8.13 -5.05
N CYS A 22 22.35 -7.58 -4.49
CA CYS A 22 23.07 -8.20 -3.37
C CYS A 22 22.91 -7.44 -2.04
N GLN A 23 22.23 -6.30 -2.06
CA GLN A 23 21.98 -5.43 -0.92
C GLN A 23 23.24 -4.88 -0.23
N ASN A 24 24.36 -4.77 -0.96
CA ASN A 24 25.55 -4.10 -0.45
C ASN A 24 25.63 -2.68 -1.01
N THR A 25 26.32 -1.83 -0.27
CA THR A 25 26.60 -0.44 -0.65
C THR A 25 27.73 -0.35 -1.69
N GLY A 26 27.71 0.73 -2.47
CA GLY A 26 28.91 1.23 -3.16
C GLY A 26 29.37 0.46 -4.39
N ARG A 27 28.58 -0.48 -4.93
CA ARG A 27 28.90 -1.17 -6.20
C ARG A 27 27.80 -1.06 -7.24
N ILE A 28 28.20 -1.07 -8.51
CA ILE A 28 27.30 -1.06 -9.66
C ILE A 28 27.12 -2.47 -10.24
N ARG A 29 26.15 -2.62 -11.15
CA ARG A 29 25.75 -3.93 -11.73
C ARG A 29 26.93 -4.77 -12.22
N ARG A 30 27.89 -4.14 -12.92
CA ARG A 30 29.05 -4.81 -13.52
C ARG A 30 30.01 -5.43 -12.49
N ASP A 31 30.06 -4.89 -11.28
CA ASP A 31 30.99 -5.32 -10.23
C ASP A 31 30.36 -6.38 -9.30
N CYS A 32 29.04 -6.58 -9.38
CA CYS A 32 28.35 -7.54 -8.53
C CYS A 32 28.40 -8.96 -9.10
N ARG A 33 29.35 -9.77 -8.62
CA ARG A 33 29.54 -11.19 -8.97
C ARG A 33 28.75 -12.18 -8.08
N VAL A 34 27.88 -11.68 -7.20
CA VAL A 34 27.19 -12.52 -6.20
C VAL A 34 26.28 -13.57 -6.87
N PRO A 35 26.42 -14.86 -6.52
CA PRO A 35 25.62 -15.93 -7.12
C PRO A 35 24.15 -15.86 -6.68
N ARG A 36 23.29 -16.51 -7.47
CA ARG A 36 21.90 -16.77 -7.09
C ARG A 36 21.86 -18.05 -6.27
N CYS A 37 21.29 -18.01 -5.08
CA CYS A 37 21.16 -19.19 -4.23
C CYS A 37 20.17 -20.19 -4.85
N ALA A 38 20.55 -21.47 -4.99
CA ALA A 38 19.67 -22.50 -5.56
C ALA A 38 18.48 -22.84 -4.64
N GLY A 39 18.65 -22.78 -3.32
CA GLY A 39 17.61 -23.13 -2.35
C GLY A 39 16.51 -22.08 -2.23
N CYS A 40 16.88 -20.81 -2.04
CA CYS A 40 15.91 -19.73 -1.81
C CYS A 40 15.72 -18.78 -2.99
N ARG A 41 16.46 -18.97 -4.09
CA ARG A 41 16.44 -18.16 -5.33
C ARG A 41 16.77 -16.67 -5.15
N ALA A 42 17.19 -16.25 -3.96
CA ALA A 42 17.68 -14.91 -3.67
C ALA A 42 19.17 -14.75 -4.01
N PHE A 43 19.61 -13.50 -4.19
CA PHE A 43 21.01 -13.12 -4.31
C PHE A 43 21.54 -12.66 -2.94
N GLY A 44 22.85 -12.70 -2.73
CA GLY A 44 23.48 -12.23 -1.47
C GLY A 44 24.10 -13.32 -0.62
N GLN A 45 23.80 -14.59 -0.91
CA GLN A 45 24.23 -15.73 -0.09
C GLN A 45 24.49 -16.97 -0.94
N GLU A 46 25.44 -17.79 -0.47
CA GLU A 46 25.74 -19.10 -1.04
C GLU A 46 24.74 -20.16 -0.55
N GLN A 47 24.59 -21.25 -1.28
CA GLN A 47 23.66 -22.33 -0.91
C GLN A 47 24.00 -22.96 0.44
N VAL A 48 25.30 -23.10 0.76
CA VAL A 48 25.77 -23.66 2.03
C VAL A 48 25.35 -22.79 3.22
N ALA A 49 25.29 -21.47 3.04
CA ALA A 49 24.85 -20.51 4.05
C ALA A 49 23.35 -20.16 3.96
N CYS A 50 22.58 -20.89 3.14
CA CYS A 50 21.17 -20.59 2.91
C CYS A 50 20.32 -20.98 4.12
N THR A 51 20.04 -20.01 4.97
CA THR A 51 19.11 -20.16 6.10
C THR A 51 17.75 -19.56 5.76
N ARG A 52 16.68 -20.35 5.93
CA ARG A 52 15.31 -19.88 5.74
C ARG A 52 14.78 -19.31 7.06
N SER A 53 15.14 -18.07 7.37
CA SER A 53 14.58 -17.35 8.51
C SER A 53 13.19 -16.80 8.18
N TYR A 54 12.37 -16.55 9.21
CA TYR A 54 11.06 -15.88 9.07
C TYR A 54 11.17 -14.57 8.28
N ALA A 55 12.13 -13.70 8.64
CA ALA A 55 12.38 -12.44 7.93
C ALA A 55 12.67 -12.65 6.44
N SER A 56 13.48 -13.66 6.10
CA SER A 56 13.78 -13.97 4.70
C SER A 56 12.56 -14.50 3.92
N ALA A 57 11.65 -15.20 4.60
CA ALA A 57 10.41 -15.69 4.00
C ALA A 57 9.40 -14.56 3.79
N ALA A 58 9.21 -13.70 4.80
CA ALA A 58 8.32 -12.55 4.74
C ALA A 58 8.73 -11.56 3.64
N ASN A 59 10.03 -11.25 3.51
CA ASN A 59 10.54 -10.36 2.46
C ASN A 59 10.39 -10.92 1.03
N ARG A 60 10.20 -12.25 0.89
CA ARG A 60 9.87 -12.87 -0.40
C ARG A 60 8.38 -12.77 -0.70
N ALA A 61 7.53 -12.98 0.31
CA ALA A 61 6.08 -12.82 0.17
C ALA A 61 5.73 -11.39 -0.25
N THR A 62 6.30 -10.37 0.38
CA THR A 62 6.05 -8.96 0.01
C THR A 62 6.41 -8.61 -1.45
N ASN A 63 7.34 -9.32 -2.07
CA ASN A 63 7.72 -9.08 -3.47
C ASN A 63 6.85 -9.83 -4.48
N ALA A 64 6.29 -10.98 -4.09
CA ALA A 64 5.53 -11.85 -4.99
C ALA A 64 4.00 -11.68 -4.85
N ASP A 65 3.54 -11.20 -3.69
CA ASP A 65 2.15 -11.32 -3.25
C ASP A 65 1.40 -9.97 -3.18
N HIS A 66 2.03 -8.90 -3.66
CA HIS A 66 1.47 -7.56 -3.54
C HIS A 66 0.28 -7.30 -4.48
N THR A 67 0.04 -8.18 -5.45
CA THR A 67 -1.03 -8.09 -6.44
C THR A 67 -2.37 -8.63 -5.94
N GLU A 68 -2.39 -9.62 -5.03
CA GLU A 68 -3.64 -10.18 -4.48
C GLU A 68 -4.25 -9.30 -3.38
N LEU A 69 -3.46 -8.38 -2.81
CA LEU A 69 -3.89 -7.43 -1.77
C LEU A 69 -4.33 -6.07 -2.31
N LEU A 70 -4.44 -5.91 -3.64
CA LEU A 70 -4.96 -4.69 -4.24
C LEU A 70 -6.49 -4.75 -4.22
N MET A 71 -7.13 -3.81 -3.51
CA MET A 71 -8.58 -3.65 -3.58
C MET A 71 -8.98 -3.34 -5.03
N ASP A 72 -10.05 -3.98 -5.48
CA ASP A 72 -10.58 -3.77 -6.82
C ASP A 72 -11.14 -2.35 -6.95
N GLU A 73 -10.84 -1.68 -8.07
CA GLU A 73 -11.25 -0.30 -8.32
C GLU A 73 -12.79 -0.18 -8.39
N GLU A 74 -13.47 -1.14 -9.00
CA GLU A 74 -14.93 -1.17 -9.09
C GLU A 74 -15.57 -1.40 -7.71
N GLU A 75 -14.97 -2.26 -6.90
CA GLU A 75 -15.39 -2.46 -5.50
C GLU A 75 -15.23 -1.19 -4.66
N THR A 76 -14.12 -0.48 -4.83
CA THR A 76 -13.81 0.76 -4.11
C THR A 76 -14.82 1.87 -4.44
N GLU A 77 -15.11 2.06 -5.72
CA GLU A 77 -16.09 3.07 -6.18
C GLU A 77 -17.50 2.75 -5.69
N ARG A 78 -17.89 1.47 -5.65
CA ARG A 78 -19.20 1.05 -5.15
C ARG A 78 -19.36 1.30 -3.65
N ALA A 79 -18.31 1.07 -2.88
CA ALA A 79 -18.28 1.37 -1.46
C ALA A 79 -18.40 2.88 -1.21
N ALA A 80 -17.62 3.71 -1.92
CA ALA A 80 -17.68 5.16 -1.81
C ALA A 80 -19.06 5.72 -2.20
N ALA A 81 -19.67 5.20 -3.26
CA ALA A 81 -21.02 5.57 -3.67
C ALA A 81 -22.06 5.21 -2.60
N SER A 82 -21.90 4.06 -1.93
CA SER A 82 -22.79 3.64 -0.84
C SER A 82 -22.68 4.56 0.38
N GLU A 83 -21.48 4.99 0.74
CA GLU A 83 -21.25 5.94 1.85
C GLU A 83 -21.88 7.30 1.53
N ALA A 84 -21.70 7.80 0.30
CA ALA A 84 -22.33 9.05 -0.14
C ALA A 84 -23.86 8.98 -0.13
N ALA A 85 -24.45 7.84 -0.50
CA ALA A 85 -25.89 7.63 -0.45
C ALA A 85 -26.43 7.57 0.99
N VAL A 86 -25.70 6.94 1.91
CA VAL A 86 -26.04 6.91 3.34
C VAL A 86 -25.97 8.32 3.94
N GLU A 87 -24.94 9.09 3.60
CA GLU A 87 -24.80 10.47 4.07
C GLU A 87 -25.91 11.38 3.53
N ALA A 88 -26.26 11.24 2.24
CA ALA A 88 -27.38 11.96 1.64
C ALA A 88 -28.72 11.60 2.31
N TYR A 89 -28.98 10.32 2.57
CA TYR A 89 -30.19 9.88 3.28
C TYR A 89 -30.27 10.49 4.69
N HIS A 90 -29.15 10.52 5.42
CA HIS A 90 -29.10 11.08 6.77
C HIS A 90 -29.29 12.61 6.77
N ALA A 91 -28.75 13.31 5.76
CA ALA A 91 -28.98 14.73 5.55
C ALA A 91 -30.47 15.04 5.26
N VAL A 92 -31.11 14.22 4.43
CA VAL A 92 -32.55 14.34 4.15
C VAL A 92 -33.36 14.10 5.42
N ALA A 93 -33.10 13.03 6.16
CA ALA A 93 -33.82 12.67 7.38
C ALA A 93 -33.65 13.71 8.51
N THR A 94 -32.50 14.38 8.60
CA THR A 94 -32.27 15.46 9.56
C THR A 94 -32.96 16.77 9.14
N SER A 95 -33.04 17.05 7.83
CA SER A 95 -33.77 18.20 7.29
C SER A 95 -35.28 18.09 7.54
N GLU A 96 -35.83 16.88 7.39
CA GLU A 96 -37.26 16.61 7.58
C GLU A 96 -37.67 16.77 9.06
N LYS A 97 -36.89 16.20 9.98
CA LYS A 97 -37.09 16.39 11.43
C LYS A 97 -37.01 17.86 11.86
N ARG A 98 -36.11 18.62 11.25
CA ARG A 98 -35.96 20.07 11.52
C ARG A 98 -37.20 20.85 11.06
N TRP A 99 -37.78 20.49 9.93
CA TRP A 99 -39.00 21.13 9.41
C TRP A 99 -40.24 20.77 10.24
N THR A 100 -40.40 19.52 10.67
CA THR A 100 -41.50 19.09 11.55
C THR A 100 -41.45 19.75 12.93
N HIS A 101 -40.25 20.04 13.46
CA HIS A 101 -40.12 20.78 14.72
C HIS A 101 -40.55 22.25 14.60
N LEU A 102 -40.27 22.91 13.47
CA LEU A 102 -40.63 24.32 13.24
C LEU A 102 -42.13 24.52 13.02
N THR A 103 -42.77 23.60 12.32
CA THR A 103 -44.21 23.64 12.04
C THR A 103 -45.06 23.33 13.28
N ASN A 104 -44.59 22.43 14.16
CA ASN A 104 -45.29 22.08 15.39
C ASN A 104 -45.26 23.22 16.45
N THR A 105 -44.25 24.09 16.41
CA THR A 105 -44.18 25.28 17.28
C THR A 105 -45.07 26.45 16.85
N GLN A 106 -45.67 26.40 15.65
CA GLN A 106 -46.53 27.46 15.12
C GLN A 106 -48.04 27.21 15.28
N THR A 107 -48.46 26.08 15.87
CA THR A 107 -49.87 25.68 16.01
C THR A 107 -50.44 25.87 17.43
N ILE A 108 -49.72 26.55 18.34
CA ILE A 108 -50.21 26.87 19.69
C ILE A 108 -50.44 28.38 19.80
N ILE A 109 -51.54 28.89 19.23
CA ILE A 109 -52.21 30.14 19.63
C ILE A 109 -53.71 29.90 19.54
#